data_AF-A0A024FGQ6-F1
#
_entry.id   AF-A0A024FGQ6-F1
#
_cell.length_a   1.000
_cell.length_b   1.000
_cell.length_c   1.000
_cell.angle_alpha   90.00
_cell.angle_beta   90.00
_cell.angle_gamma   90.00
#
_symmetry.space_group_name_H-M   'P 1'
#
loop_
_entity.id
_entity.type
_entity.pdbx_description
1 polymer ?
#
loop_
_entity_poly.entity_id
_entity_poly.type
_entity_poly.pdbx_seq_one_letter_code
_entity_poly.pdbx_strand_id
1 'polypeptide(L)' 'MTLQELKASGHIIFECISGSRAYGLDTPSSDTDIRGVFILAKETFYSLDYVG' A
#
# COMPACT_ATOMS: atom_id res chain seq x y z
N MET A 1 6.82 2.02 8.67
CA MET A 1 6.04 0.88 8.13
C MET A 1 6.36 0.73 6.65
N THR A 2 6.89 -0.42 6.25
CA THR A 2 7.20 -0.74 4.84
C THR A 2 6.03 -1.48 4.17
N LEU A 3 6.03 -1.56 2.84
CA LEU A 3 5.02 -2.35 2.10
C LEU A 3 5.06 -3.84 2.47
N GLN A 4 6.26 -4.39 2.74
CA GLN A 4 6.41 -5.79 3.15
C GLN A 4 5.82 -6.05 4.54
N GLU A 5 6.07 -5.17 5.50
CA GLU A 5 5.45 -5.23 6.83
C GLU A 5 3.92 -5.16 6.72
N LEU A 6 3.41 -4.25 5.87
CA LEU A 6 1.97 -4.11 5.68
C LEU A 6 1.33 -5.36 5.05
N LYS A 7 1.98 -5.98 4.04
CA LYS A 7 1.52 -7.24 3.44
C LYS A 7 1.52 -8.40 4.43
N ALA A 8 2.49 -8.45 5.33
CA ALA A 8 2.54 -9.48 6.38
C ALA A 8 1.51 -9.25 7.50
N SER A 9 1.04 -8.00 7.70
CA SER A 9 0.16 -7.64 8.81
C SER A 9 -1.27 -8.17 8.71
N GLY A 10 -1.75 -8.50 7.50
CA GLY A 10 -3.16 -8.84 7.26
C GLY A 10 -4.13 -7.66 7.41
N HIS A 11 -3.63 -6.42 7.54
CA HIS A 11 -4.46 -5.21 7.72
C HIS A 11 -4.76 -4.45 6.42
N ILE A 12 -4.43 -5.02 5.26
CA ILE A 12 -4.77 -4.44 3.96
C ILE A 12 -6.25 -4.72 3.69
N ILE A 13 -7.02 -3.66 3.52
CA ILE A 13 -8.44 -3.73 3.15
C ILE A 13 -8.57 -3.85 1.63
N PHE A 14 -7.72 -3.13 0.89
CA PHE A 14 -7.70 -3.13 -0.57
C PHE A 14 -6.30 -2.86 -1.09
N GLU A 15 -5.90 -3.57 -2.16
CA GLU A 15 -4.68 -3.33 -2.91
C GLU A 15 -5.00 -3.41 -4.41
N CYS A 16 -4.45 -2.49 -5.20
CA CYS A 16 -4.55 -2.52 -6.65
C CYS A 16 -3.27 -2.01 -7.32
N ILE A 17 -3.09 -2.44 -8.56
CA ILE A 17 -2.18 -1.78 -9.50
C ILE A 17 -2.92 -0.55 -10.04
N SER A 18 -2.24 0.59 -10.05
CA SER A 18 -2.71 1.84 -10.66
C SER A 18 -1.78 2.28 -11.78
N GLY A 19 -2.06 3.43 -12.40
CA GLY A 19 -1.20 3.99 -13.44
C GLY A 19 -1.32 3.26 -14.78
N SER A 20 -0.32 3.44 -15.65
CA SER A 20 -0.34 2.99 -17.05
C SER A 20 -0.64 1.49 -17.19
N ARG A 21 -0.08 0.67 -16.29
CA ARG A 21 -0.30 -0.79 -16.24
C ARG A 21 -1.73 -1.19 -15.96
N ALA A 22 -2.46 -0.41 -15.14
CA ALA A 22 -3.86 -0.69 -14.84
C ALA A 22 -4.78 -0.45 -16.06
N TYR A 23 -4.36 0.43 -16.97
CA TYR A 23 -5.11 0.81 -18.17
C TYR A 23 -4.54 0.22 -19.47
N GLY A 24 -3.50 -0.62 -19.40
CA GLY A 24 -2.83 -1.19 -20.58
C GLY A 24 -2.12 -0.16 -21.45
N LEU A 25 -1.68 0.95 -20.86
CA LEU A 25 -0.95 2.04 -21.52
C LEU A 25 0.55 2.00 -21.20
N ASP A 26 1.04 0.92 -20.59
CA ASP A 26 2.43 0.82 -20.17
C ASP A 26 3.39 0.55 -21.34
N THR A 27 4.57 1.15 -21.23
CA THR A 27 5.73 0.89 -22.07
C THR A 27 6.71 -0.03 -21.34
N PRO A 28 7.72 -0.61 -22.01
CA PRO A 28 8.74 -1.42 -21.36
C PRO A 28 9.51 -0.71 -20.24
N SER A 29 9.57 0.63 -20.26
CA SER A 29 10.21 1.44 -19.22
C SER A 29 9.26 1.90 -18.11
N SER A 30 7.97 1.55 -18.19
CA SER A 30 6.99 1.95 -17.19
C SER A 30 7.21 1.17 -15.90
N ASP A 31 7.20 1.87 -14.78
CA ASP A 31 7.21 1.33 -13.44
C ASP A 31 5.84 0.75 -13.05
N THR A 32 5.67 0.34 -11.79
CA THR A 32 4.43 -0.24 -11.29
C THR A 32 3.97 0.52 -10.05
N ASP A 33 2.91 1.29 -10.20
CA ASP A 33 2.25 1.95 -9.08
C ASP A 33 1.34 0.98 -8.34
N ILE A 34 1.59 0.76 -7.06
CA ILE A 34 0.69 0.02 -6.17
C ILE A 34 -0.01 1.03 -5.26
N ARG A 35 -1.34 0.97 -5.22
CA ARG A 35 -2.17 1.77 -4.30
C ARG A 35 -3.00 0.83 -3.44
N GLY A 36 -3.42 1.33 -2.28
CA GLY A 36 -4.24 0.53 -1.39
C GLY A 36 -4.82 1.34 -0.25
N VAL A 37 -5.69 0.66 0.50
CA VAL A 37 -6.27 1.14 1.75
C VAL A 37 -5.93 0.11 2.82
N PHE A 38 -5.43 0.57 3.95
CA PHE A 38 -5.09 -0.28 5.08
C PHE A 38 -5.51 0.37 6.39
N ILE A 39 -5.59 -0.45 7.43
CA ILE A 39 -5.78 -0.01 8.81
C ILE A 39 -4.49 -0.23 9.61
N LEU A 40 -4.19 0.69 10.53
CA LEU A 40 -3.07 0.51 11.45
C LEU A 40 -3.44 -0.54 12.51
N ALA A 41 -2.43 -1.25 13.03
CA ALA A 41 -2.60 -2.07 14.21
C ALA A 41 -3.14 -1.20 15.37
N LYS A 42 -4.04 -1.77 16.18
CA LYS A 42 -4.76 -1.07 17.24
C LYS A 42 -3.80 -0.34 18.20
N GLU A 43 -2.71 -0.99 18.54
CA GLU A 43 -1.69 -0.51 19.46
C GLU A 43 -0.98 0.73 18.90
N THR A 44 -0.67 0.73 17.59
CA THR A 44 -0.06 1.87 16.90
C THR A 44 -1.06 2.98 16.66
N PHE A 45 -2.31 2.65 16.32
CA PHE A 45 -3.36 3.65 16.08
C PHE A 45 -3.72 4.43 17.36
N TYR A 46 -3.68 3.78 18.52
CA TYR A 46 -3.95 4.42 19.81
C TYR A 46 -2.70 4.89 20.55
N SER A 47 -1.50 4.69 20.00
CA SER A 47 -0.29 5.24 20.61
C SER A 47 -0.20 6.74 20.36
N LEU A 48 0.74 7.39 21.06
CA LEU A 48 1.08 8.79 20.84
C LEU A 48 2.25 8.93 19.84
N ASP A 49 2.61 7.84 19.17
CA ASP A 49 3.71 7.85 18.22
C ASP A 49 3.29 8.53 16.92
N TYR A 50 4.20 9.30 16.34
CA TYR A 50 3.96 9.87 15.02
C TYR A 50 4.00 8.78 13.95
N VAL A 51 2.93 8.67 13.18
CA VAL A 51 2.82 7.75 12.04
C VAL A 51 2.73 8.59 10.77
N GLY A 52 3.87 8.75 10.07
CA GLY A 52 4.00 9.48 8.82
C GLY A 52 4.99 8.81 7.89
#